data_AF-K7A0E6-F1
#
_entry.id   AF-K7A0E6-F1
#
_cell.length_a   1.000
_cell.length_b   1.000
_cell.length_c   1.000
_cell.angle_alpha   90.00
_cell.angle_beta   90.00
_cell.angle_gamma   90.00
#
_symmetry.space_group_name_H-M   'P 1'
#
loop_
_entity.id
_entity.type
_entity.pdbx_description
1 polymer ?
#
loop_
_entity_poly.entity_id
_entity_poly.type
_entity_poly.pdbx_seq_one_letter_code
_entity_poly.pdbx_strand_id
1 'polypeptide(L)' 'MQDQLNQEVMSKPFLAEKPKEVDAYVKDMMAKKVTPPEYSGTYWRPGYTCRNLLRHSWTQYRNCRYYHRYHGRYYY' A
#
# COMPACT_ATOMS: atom_id res chain seq x y z
N MET A 1 26.06 -13.63 21.55
CA MET A 1 25.63 -12.48 20.72
C MET A 1 24.64 -12.94 19.64
N GLN A 2 23.54 -13.59 20.02
CA GLN A 2 22.51 -14.09 19.07
C GLN A 2 21.09 -13.64 19.42
N ASP A 3 20.89 -12.94 20.55
CA ASP A 3 19.56 -12.51 21.02
C ASP A 3 19.08 -11.17 20.46
N GLN A 4 19.94 -10.41 19.75
CA GLN A 4 19.56 -9.09 19.21
C GLN A 4 18.88 -9.14 17.82
N LEU A 5 18.94 -10.26 17.10
CA LEU A 5 18.36 -10.37 15.76
C LEU A 5 16.86 -10.74 15.75
N ASN A 6 16.31 -11.16 16.89
CA ASN A 6 14.93 -11.66 16.97
C ASN A 6 13.89 -10.62 17.42
N GLN A 7 14.31 -9.44 17.93
CA GLN A 7 13.35 -8.40 18.32
C GLN A 7 12.90 -7.53 17.15
N GLU A 8 13.74 -7.32 16.12
CA GLU A 8 13.35 -6.49 14.97
C GLU A 8 12.37 -7.17 14.00
N VAL A 9 12.24 -8.50 14.09
CA VAL A 9 11.36 -9.30 13.22
C VAL A 9 9.95 -9.45 13.80
N MET A 10 9.80 -9.43 15.13
CA MET A 10 8.51 -9.60 15.81
C MET A 10 7.69 -8.30 15.94
N SER A 11 8.30 -7.13 15.73
CA SER A 11 7.63 -5.83 15.92
C SER A 11 7.02 -5.23 14.65
N LYS A 12 7.15 -5.89 13.49
CA LYS A 12 6.43 -5.45 12.29
C LYS A 12 5.09 -6.20 12.27
N PRO A 13 3.94 -5.54 12.49
CA PRO A 13 2.66 -6.18 12.25
C PRO A 13 2.67 -6.65 10.80
N PHE A 14 2.61 -7.96 10.59
CA PHE A 14 2.43 -8.52 9.26
C PHE A 14 1.05 -8.04 8.79
N LEU A 15 1.02 -6.93 8.08
CA LEU A 15 -0.18 -6.41 7.45
C LEU A 15 -0.55 -7.42 6.35
N ALA A 16 -1.46 -8.32 6.70
CA ALA A 16 -2.02 -9.27 5.75
C ALA A 16 -2.76 -8.51 4.65
N GLU A 17 -2.61 -8.96 3.41
CA GLU A 17 -3.40 -8.43 2.32
C GLU A 17 -4.87 -8.76 2.56
N LYS A 18 -5.71 -7.72 2.61
CA LYS A 18 -7.15 -7.85 2.72
C LYS A 18 -7.81 -7.46 1.40
N PRO A 19 -7.83 -8.36 0.40
CA PRO A 19 -8.24 -8.01 -0.96
C PRO A 19 -9.69 -7.49 -1.01
N LYS A 20 -10.61 -8.09 -0.25
CA LYS A 20 -12.02 -7.67 -0.20
C LYS A 20 -12.20 -6.22 0.27
N GLU A 21 -11.48 -5.81 1.31
CA GLU A 21 -11.56 -4.44 1.85
C GLU A 21 -10.98 -3.42 0.87
N VAL A 22 -9.87 -3.79 0.20
CA VAL A 22 -9.26 -2.96 -0.84
C VAL A 22 -10.18 -2.81 -2.03
N ASP A 23 -10.76 -3.90 -2.53
CA ASP A 23 -11.66 -3.87 -3.68
C ASP A 23 -12.93 -3.07 -3.38
N ALA A 24 -13.49 -3.21 -2.18
CA ALA A 24 -14.63 -2.41 -1.74
C ALA A 24 -14.30 -0.90 -1.73
N TYR A 25 -13.14 -0.53 -1.19
CA TYR A 25 -12.67 0.86 -1.22
C TYR A 25 -12.44 1.37 -2.64
N VAL A 26 -11.76 0.59 -3.49
CA VAL A 26 -11.52 0.95 -4.89
C VAL A 26 -12.85 1.17 -5.62
N LYS A 27 -13.82 0.28 -5.42
CA LYS A 27 -15.16 0.40 -6.03
C LYS A 27 -15.88 1.66 -5.56
N ASP A 28 -15.85 1.97 -4.26
CA ASP A 28 -16.46 3.18 -3.71
C ASP A 28 -15.81 4.47 -4.25
N MET A 29 -14.47 4.53 -4.29
CA MET A 29 -13.74 5.69 -4.81
C MET A 29 -13.96 5.88 -6.32
N MET A 30 -13.97 4.79 -7.10
CA MET A 30 -14.32 4.82 -8.52
C MET A 30 -15.76 5.33 -8.74
N ALA A 31 -16.71 4.88 -7.92
CA ALA A 31 -18.11 5.33 -7.99
C ALA A 31 -18.23 6.83 -7.69
N LYS A 32 -17.42 7.34 -6.75
CA LYS A 32 -17.33 8.77 -6.42
C LYS A 32 -16.58 9.59 -7.46
N LYS A 33 -15.98 8.95 -8.48
CA LYS A 33 -15.19 9.60 -9.54
C LYS A 33 -14.07 10.51 -9.00
N VAL A 34 -13.53 10.18 -7.83
CA VAL A 34 -12.49 10.97 -7.18
C VAL A 34 -11.15 10.61 -7.78
N THR A 35 -10.47 11.53 -8.45
CA THR A 35 -9.12 11.27 -8.95
C THR A 35 -8.17 10.97 -7.79
N PRO A 36 -7.47 9.82 -7.79
CA PRO A 36 -6.50 9.54 -6.75
C PRO A 36 -5.36 10.57 -6.82
N PRO A 37 -4.95 11.16 -5.69
CA PRO A 37 -3.81 12.05 -5.69
C PRO A 37 -2.52 11.28 -5.99
N GLU A 38 -1.53 12.00 -6.50
CA GLU A 38 -0.15 11.51 -6.58
C GLU A 38 0.37 11.15 -5.19
N TYR A 39 1.34 10.24 -5.15
CA TYR A 39 1.89 9.78 -3.89
C TYR A 39 2.66 10.88 -3.16
N SER A 40 2.26 11.16 -1.92
CA SER A 40 2.87 12.18 -1.06
C SER A 40 3.60 11.61 0.16
N GLY A 41 3.86 10.30 0.19
CA GLY A 41 4.56 9.64 1.29
C GLY A 41 6.08 9.53 1.09
N THR A 42 6.76 8.84 2.01
CA THR A 42 8.22 8.63 1.99
C THR A 42 8.65 7.18 1.70
N TYR A 43 7.69 6.25 1.60
CA TYR A 43 7.97 4.82 1.44
C TYR A 43 7.98 4.34 -0.02
N TRP A 44 7.49 5.15 -0.96
CA TRP A 44 7.56 4.84 -2.38
C TRP A 44 8.95 5.07 -2.95
N ARG A 45 9.37 4.18 -3.85
CA ARG A 45 10.61 4.30 -4.61
C ARG A 45 10.38 3.85 -6.05
N PRO A 46 11.14 4.38 -7.03
CA PRO A 46 11.10 3.88 -8.40
C PRO A 46 11.33 2.36 -8.45
N GLY A 47 10.47 1.64 -9.19
CA GLY A 47 10.49 0.18 -9.27
C GLY A 47 9.68 -0.54 -8.19
N TYR A 48 9.06 0.19 -7.25
CA TYR A 48 8.18 -0.43 -6.26
C TYR A 48 6.81 -0.75 -6.86
N THR A 49 6.18 -1.76 -6.27
CA THR A 49 4.76 -2.10 -6.46
C THR A 49 3.98 -1.81 -5.19
N CYS A 50 2.65 -1.73 -5.26
CA CYS A 50 1.81 -1.51 -4.08
C CYS A 50 2.13 -2.46 -2.92
N ARG A 51 2.47 -3.73 -3.21
CA ARG A 51 2.83 -4.72 -2.17
C ARG A 51 4.02 -4.30 -1.30
N ASN A 52 4.93 -3.49 -1.81
CA ASN A 52 6.02 -2.93 -1.00
C ASN A 52 5.49 -1.96 0.05
N LEU A 53 4.50 -1.14 -0.30
CA LEU A 53 3.85 -0.23 0.63
C LEU A 53 3.06 -0.96 1.72
N LEU A 54 2.54 -2.17 1.44
CA LEU A 54 1.83 -2.98 2.43
C LEU A 54 2.68 -3.26 3.68
N ARG A 55 4.01 -3.35 3.53
CA ARG A 55 4.93 -3.57 4.65
C ARG A 55 5.06 -2.35 5.58
N HIS A 56 4.69 -1.17 5.10
CA HIS A 56 4.85 0.10 5.81
C HIS A 56 3.52 0.70 6.25
N SER A 57 2.50 0.62 5.39
CA SER A 57 1.20 1.22 5.64
C SER A 57 0.11 0.57 4.78
N TRP A 58 -0.94 0.07 5.45
CA TRP A 58 -2.12 -0.45 4.77
C TRP A 58 -2.86 0.64 3.99
N THR A 59 -2.91 1.87 4.51
CA THR A 59 -3.53 3.01 3.81
C THR A 59 -2.81 3.33 2.52
N GLN A 60 -1.48 3.39 2.54
CA GLN A 60 -0.69 3.64 1.33
C GLN A 60 -0.81 2.47 0.34
N TYR A 61 -0.86 1.24 0.84
CA TYR A 61 -1.13 0.06 0.01
C TYR A 61 -2.46 0.19 -0.74
N ARG A 62 -3.54 0.44 -0.01
CA ARG A 62 -4.89 0.57 -0.58
C ARG A 62 -4.98 1.73 -1.57
N ASN A 63 -4.42 2.89 -1.23
CA ASN A 63 -4.38 4.06 -2.12
C ASN A 63 -3.57 3.77 -3.39
N CYS A 64 -2.46 3.04 -3.29
CA CYS A 64 -1.69 2.61 -4.46
C CYS A 64 -2.51 1.68 -5.37
N ARG A 65 -3.24 0.72 -4.79
CA ARG A 65 -4.12 -0.16 -5.56
C ARG A 65 -5.20 0.63 -6.29
N TYR A 66 -5.76 1.65 -5.63
CA TYR A 66 -6.71 2.57 -6.25
C TYR A 66 -6.07 3.39 -7.38
N TYR A 67 -4.91 4.02 -7.14
CA TYR A 67 -4.17 4.79 -8.13
C TYR A 67 -3.82 3.95 -9.36
N HIS A 68 -3.29 2.75 -9.16
CA HIS A 68 -2.96 1.83 -10.25
C HIS A 68 -4.20 1.39 -11.02
N ARG A 69 -5.35 1.17 -10.36
CA ARG A 69 -6.60 0.83 -11.04
C ARG A 69 -7.15 1.99 -11.87
N TYR A 70 -7.01 3.22 -11.39
CA TYR A 70 -7.51 4.42 -12.04
C TYR A 70 -6.61 4.86 -13.22
N HIS A 71 -5.29 4.91 -13.03
CA HIS A 71 -4.33 5.39 -14.03
C HIS A 71 -3.68 4.29 -14.88
N GLY A 72 -3.77 3.02 -14.48
CA GLY A 72 -3.09 1.91 -15.17
C GLY A 72 -1.56 1.92 -15.00
N ARG A 73 -1.02 2.76 -14.11
CA ARG A 73 0.42 2.89 -13.81
C ARG A 73 0.64 3.03 -12.31
N TYR A 74 1.87 2.75 -11.86
CA TYR A 74 2.29 3.05 -10.50
C TYR A 74 2.76 4.50 -10.35
N TYR A 75 3.01 4.94 -9.11
CA TYR A 75 3.56 6.27 -8.85
C TYR A 75 4.95 6.42 -9.48
N TYR A 76 5.24 7.61 -10.00
CA TYR A 76 6.53 7.97 -10.61
C TYR A 76 7.42 8.71 -9.62
#